data_AF-A0AAV6JSX0-F1
#
_entry.id   AF-A0AAV6JSX0-F1
#
_cell.length_a   1.000
_cell.length_b   1.000
_cell.length_c   1.000
_cell.angle_alpha   90.00
_cell.angle_beta   90.00
_cell.angle_gamma   90.00
#
_symmetry.space_group_name_H-M   'P 1'
#
loop_
_entity.id
_entity.type
_entity.pdbx_description
1 polymer ?
#
loop_
_entity_poly.entity_id
_entity_poly.type
_entity_poly.pdbx_seq_one_letter_code
_entity_poly.pdbx_strand_id
1 'polypeptide(L)'
;MERVLGSTSSVVKIQPPTYANWVTVLSIDGGGIRGIIPATILAHLETQLQVKKSPELDAQLYDICISTSAAPTYLPPHQFNNPNGEGKIQEFNLIDGGVAANNPALVAISEVTKQIFGENPVDYRRFLVISLGTGSPKVEEKYSAKMAAKWGVLGWLLHGGSTPLVDVFTQASADMVDFHISVIFQGHQSGDNYLRIQVSRSFVSD
;
A
#
# COMPACT_ATOMS: atom_id res chain seq x y z
N MET A 1 46.01 3.05 26.41
CA MET A 1 45.09 1.98 25.98
C MET A 1 44.13 1.78 27.15
N GLU A 2 42.84 2.09 27.12
CA GLU A 2 41.89 2.38 26.05
C GLU A 2 40.69 3.14 26.66
N ARG A 3 40.02 3.98 25.85
CA ARG A 3 38.68 4.58 26.07
C ARG A 3 37.63 3.44 26.15
N VAL A 4 36.40 3.63 26.66
CA VAL A 4 35.30 4.36 26.00
C VAL A 4 34.17 4.66 26.99
N LEU A 5 33.78 5.94 27.02
CA LEU A 5 32.56 6.51 27.58
C LEU A 5 31.34 6.15 26.72
N GLY A 6 30.17 6.09 27.35
CA GLY A 6 28.96 5.50 26.79
C GLY A 6 28.27 6.23 25.64
N SER A 7 27.16 5.64 25.20
CA SER A 7 25.94 6.39 24.88
C SER A 7 24.74 5.45 25.05
N THR A 8 23.89 5.76 26.03
CA THR A 8 22.54 5.20 26.13
C THR A 8 21.69 5.89 25.06
N SER A 9 21.32 5.17 24.01
CA SER A 9 20.35 5.64 23.03
C SER A 9 19.02 5.90 23.73
N SER A 10 18.66 7.17 23.91
CA SER A 10 17.36 7.55 24.46
C SER A 10 16.33 7.39 23.35
N VAL A 11 15.58 6.29 23.42
CA VAL A 11 14.36 6.13 22.64
C VAL A 11 13.38 7.21 23.12
N VAL A 12 13.16 8.24 22.32
CA VAL A 12 12.08 9.19 22.54
C VAL A 12 10.77 8.41 22.39
N LYS A 13 10.17 8.06 23.53
CA LYS A 13 8.81 7.52 23.59
C LYS A 13 7.85 8.66 23.28
N ILE A 14 7.31 8.67 22.06
CA ILE A 14 6.17 9.52 21.71
C ILE A 14 5.01 9.04 22.59
N GLN A 15 4.61 9.85 23.58
CA GLN A 15 3.42 9.55 24.37
C GLN A 15 2.19 9.90 23.53
N PRO A 16 1.28 8.94 23.30
CA PRO A 16 0.09 9.21 22.50
C PRO A 16 -0.86 10.18 23.23
N PRO A 17 -1.54 11.09 22.51
CA PRO A 17 -2.35 12.14 23.13
C PRO A 17 -3.56 11.59 23.90
N THR A 18 -3.81 12.18 25.07
CA THR A 18 -4.78 11.70 26.06
C THR A 18 -6.22 12.10 25.73
N TYR A 19 -6.86 11.46 24.74
CA TYR A 19 -8.32 11.27 24.65
C TYR A 19 -8.57 10.00 23.83
N ALA A 20 -9.05 8.92 24.47
CA ALA A 20 -9.42 7.62 23.88
C ALA A 20 -8.61 7.24 22.62
N ASN A 21 -7.43 6.66 22.80
CA ASN A 21 -6.39 6.45 21.77
C ASN A 21 -6.79 5.53 20.61
N TRP A 22 -7.59 6.04 19.69
CA TRP A 22 -7.84 5.46 18.39
C TRP A 22 -6.62 5.61 17.47
N VAL A 23 -6.36 4.59 16.67
CA VAL A 23 -5.37 4.55 15.61
C VAL A 23 -6.10 4.53 14.29
N THR A 24 -6.17 5.69 13.63
CA THR A 24 -6.88 5.82 12.35
C THR A 24 -5.93 5.53 11.19
N VAL A 25 -6.31 4.59 10.33
CA VAL A 25 -5.58 4.24 9.11
C VAL A 25 -6.49 4.51 7.91
N LEU A 26 -6.02 5.36 6.99
CA LEU A 26 -6.61 5.52 5.67
C LEU A 26 -5.71 4.85 4.64
N SER A 27 -6.27 3.91 3.89
CA SER A 27 -5.59 3.24 2.78
C SER A 27 -6.35 3.50 1.49
N ILE A 28 -5.61 3.78 0.41
CA ILE A 28 -6.17 3.98 -0.93
C ILE A 28 -5.45 3.01 -1.84
N ASP A 29 -6.20 2.13 -2.50
CA ASP A 29 -5.64 1.15 -3.42
C ASP A 29 -5.13 1.79 -4.70
N GLY A 30 -4.13 1.14 -5.29
CA GLY A 30 -3.58 1.51 -6.58
C GLY A 30 -4.47 1.08 -7.74
N GLY A 31 -4.43 1.88 -8.80
CA GLY A 31 -4.92 1.53 -10.13
C GLY A 31 -4.31 2.40 -11.24
N GLY A 32 -3.36 3.29 -10.90
CA GLY A 32 -2.64 4.12 -11.86
C GLY A 32 -3.45 5.23 -12.57
N ILE A 33 -2.70 6.27 -12.93
CA ILE A 33 -2.94 7.40 -13.86
C ILE A 33 -3.65 8.70 -13.41
N ARG A 34 -4.22 8.84 -12.21
CA ARG A 34 -4.69 10.16 -11.71
C ARG A 34 -4.35 10.43 -10.23
N GLY A 35 -3.13 10.09 -9.85
CA GLY A 35 -2.60 10.17 -8.48
C GLY A 35 -2.33 11.58 -7.93
N ILE A 36 -2.66 12.67 -8.64
CA ILE A 36 -2.38 14.04 -8.16
C ILE A 36 -3.08 14.32 -6.82
N ILE A 37 -4.33 13.86 -6.66
CA ILE A 37 -5.09 14.08 -5.43
C ILE A 37 -4.50 13.25 -4.26
N PRO A 38 -4.29 11.92 -4.39
CA PRO A 38 -3.57 11.14 -3.40
C PRO A 38 -2.15 11.66 -3.09
N ALA A 39 -1.39 12.06 -4.10
CA ALA A 39 -0.03 12.59 -3.93
C ALA A 39 -0.02 13.91 -3.17
N THR A 40 -0.98 14.80 -3.44
CA THR A 40 -1.11 16.07 -2.70
C THR A 40 -1.50 15.83 -1.25
N ILE A 41 -2.41 14.88 -1.00
CA ILE A 41 -2.79 14.47 0.36
C ILE A 41 -1.60 13.84 1.07
N LEU A 42 -0.84 12.94 0.43
CA LEU A 42 0.36 12.32 0.98
C LEU A 42 1.45 13.35 1.28
N ALA A 43 1.72 14.29 0.36
CA ALA A 43 2.66 15.39 0.58
C ALA A 43 2.27 16.22 1.81
N HIS A 44 0.98 16.55 1.92
CA HIS A 44 0.46 17.31 3.04
C HIS A 44 0.60 16.52 4.34
N LEU A 45 0.20 15.24 4.36
CA LEU A 45 0.32 14.38 5.53
C LEU A 45 1.78 14.19 5.96
N GLU A 46 2.70 14.00 5.02
CA GLU A 46 4.14 13.88 5.31
C GLU A 46 4.69 15.14 6.01
N THR A 47 4.29 16.34 5.57
CA THR A 47 4.67 17.59 6.23
C THR A 47 4.08 17.75 7.64
N GLN A 48 2.89 17.20 7.88
CA GLN A 48 2.19 17.32 9.16
C GLN A 48 2.63 16.25 10.17
N LEU A 49 3.02 15.06 9.73
CA LEU A 49 3.18 13.88 10.61
C LEU A 49 4.59 13.69 11.19
N GLN A 50 5.57 14.54 10.85
CA GLN A 50 6.96 14.46 11.38
C GLN A 50 7.52 13.03 11.40
N VAL A 51 7.26 12.26 10.34
CA VAL A 51 7.64 10.85 10.26
C VAL A 51 9.15 10.73 10.41
N LYS A 52 9.60 9.74 11.19
CA LYS A 52 11.01 9.47 11.42
C LYS A 52 11.66 9.11 10.08
N LYS A 53 12.42 10.05 9.52
CA LYS A 53 13.06 9.90 8.23
C LYS A 53 14.18 8.86 8.32
N SER A 54 14.15 7.86 7.45
CA SER A 54 15.34 7.11 7.05
C SER A 54 16.00 7.90 5.94
N PRO A 55 17.16 8.54 6.17
CA PRO A 55 17.79 9.40 5.16
C PRO A 55 18.03 8.68 3.83
N GLU A 56 18.31 7.38 3.86
CA GLU A 56 18.43 6.53 2.67
C GLU A 56 17.14 6.39 1.85
N LEU A 57 15.96 6.55 2.45
CA LEU A 57 14.65 6.41 1.79
C LEU A 57 13.91 7.76 1.61
N ASP A 58 14.53 8.87 2.01
CA ASP A 58 13.98 10.24 1.86
C ASP A 58 14.15 10.71 0.41
N ALA A 59 13.44 10.06 -0.52
CA ALA A 59 13.44 10.37 -1.94
C ALA A 59 12.47 11.53 -2.25
N GLN A 60 12.62 12.14 -3.43
CA GLN A 60 11.69 13.18 -3.86
C GLN A 60 10.29 12.59 -4.09
N LEU A 61 9.26 13.31 -3.65
CA LEU A 61 7.88 12.82 -3.74
C LEU A 61 7.46 12.47 -5.18
N TYR A 62 7.91 13.22 -6.18
CA TYR A 62 7.57 12.90 -7.57
C TYR A 62 8.22 11.58 -8.03
N ASP A 63 9.44 11.27 -7.57
CA ASP A 63 10.10 10.00 -7.88
C ASP A 63 9.29 8.84 -7.29
N ILE A 64 8.86 8.97 -6.04
CA ILE A 64 7.99 7.99 -5.36
C ILE A 64 6.67 7.82 -6.13
N CYS A 65 6.02 8.92 -6.54
CA CYS A 65 4.74 8.89 -7.24
C CYS A 65 4.83 8.25 -8.64
N ILE A 66 5.90 8.55 -9.39
CA ILE A 66 6.14 7.94 -10.70
C ILE A 66 6.43 6.46 -10.53
N SER A 67 7.35 6.10 -9.62
CA SER A 67 7.71 4.71 -9.33
C SER A 67 6.50 3.87 -8.94
N THR A 68 5.69 4.33 -7.96
CA THR A 68 4.55 3.54 -7.49
C THR A 68 3.43 3.39 -8.52
N SER A 69 3.45 4.17 -9.60
CA SER A 69 2.46 4.13 -10.69
C SER A 69 2.98 3.42 -11.95
N ALA A 70 4.24 2.98 -11.97
CA ALA A 70 4.91 2.47 -13.17
C ALA A 70 4.50 1.01 -13.48
N ALA A 71 3.23 0.80 -13.84
CA ALA A 71 2.64 -0.52 -14.01
C ALA A 71 3.30 -1.31 -15.15
N PRO A 72 3.77 -2.56 -14.90
CA PRO A 72 4.29 -3.42 -15.94
C PRO A 72 3.30 -3.54 -17.09
N THR A 73 3.81 -3.58 -18.33
CA THR A 73 3.03 -3.55 -19.59
C THR A 73 2.37 -2.21 -19.96
N TYR A 74 2.25 -1.25 -19.05
CA TYR A 74 1.67 0.07 -19.31
C TYR A 74 2.71 1.20 -19.34
N LEU A 75 3.65 1.18 -18.40
CA LEU A 75 4.64 2.24 -18.21
C LEU A 75 6.06 1.67 -18.04
N PRO A 76 7.11 2.41 -18.45
CA PRO A 76 8.48 2.00 -18.20
C PRO A 76 8.80 2.05 -16.70
N PRO A 77 9.73 1.21 -16.21
CA PRO A 77 10.29 1.36 -14.85
C PRO A 77 10.87 2.76 -14.64
N HIS A 78 10.81 3.26 -13.41
CA HIS A 78 11.37 4.56 -13.04
C HIS A 78 12.71 4.39 -12.34
N GLN A 79 13.72 5.11 -12.81
CA GLN A 79 15.07 5.11 -12.25
C GLN A 79 15.42 6.49 -11.72
N PHE A 80 15.96 6.55 -10.51
CA PHE A 80 16.48 7.78 -9.91
C PHE A 80 17.57 7.49 -8.89
N ASN A 81 18.25 8.55 -8.46
CA ASN A 81 19.35 8.51 -7.51
C ASN A 81 19.00 9.35 -6.28
N ASN A 82 19.27 8.84 -5.08
CA ASN A 82 19.07 9.56 -3.82
C ASN A 82 20.35 9.51 -2.97
N PRO A 83 20.87 10.64 -2.45
CA PRO A 83 21.93 10.59 -1.46
C PRO A 83 21.42 9.97 -0.16
N ASN A 84 22.13 8.98 0.37
CA ASN A 84 21.81 8.40 1.67
C ASN A 84 22.30 9.32 2.83
N GLY A 85 22.03 8.92 4.07
CA GLY A 85 22.44 9.67 5.27
C GLY A 85 23.95 9.89 5.44
N GLU A 86 24.78 9.21 4.64
CA GLU A 86 26.25 9.32 4.62
C GLU A 86 26.74 10.12 3.39
N GLY A 87 25.84 10.66 2.57
CA GLY A 87 26.15 11.39 1.34
C GLY A 87 26.51 10.52 0.14
N LYS A 88 26.42 9.19 0.26
CA LYS A 88 26.63 8.25 -0.85
C LYS A 88 25.37 8.17 -1.70
N ILE A 89 25.55 8.24 -3.02
CA ILE A 89 24.44 8.07 -3.97
C ILE A 89 23.97 6.61 -3.95
N GLN A 90 22.67 6.43 -3.69
CA GLN A 90 21.94 5.18 -3.83
C GLN A 90 21.06 5.26 -5.09
N GLU A 91 21.18 4.24 -5.94
CA GLU A 91 20.38 4.11 -7.16
C GLU A 91 19.12 3.27 -6.89
N PHE A 92 17.99 3.74 -7.41
CA PHE A 92 16.70 3.07 -7.31
C PHE A 92 16.18 2.72 -8.71
N ASN A 93 15.71 1.49 -8.88
CA ASN A 93 15.09 0.99 -10.10
C ASN A 93 13.73 0.38 -9.72
N LEU A 94 12.66 1.14 -9.86
CA LEU A 94 11.36 0.82 -9.28
C LEU A 94 10.27 0.65 -10.34
N ILE A 95 9.28 -0.17 -10.00
CA ILE A 95 8.05 -0.40 -10.75
C ILE A 95 6.84 -0.19 -9.83
N ASP A 96 5.63 -0.31 -10.37
CA ASP A 96 4.37 -0.13 -9.64
C ASP A 96 4.30 -0.91 -8.32
N GLY A 97 3.83 -0.22 -7.28
CA GLY A 97 3.67 -0.78 -5.95
C GLY A 97 2.62 -1.89 -5.88
N GLY A 98 1.66 -1.91 -6.81
CA GLY A 98 0.62 -2.93 -6.94
C GLY A 98 1.15 -4.33 -7.24
N VAL A 99 2.38 -4.43 -7.76
CA VAL A 99 3.10 -5.72 -7.88
C VAL A 99 3.39 -6.32 -6.51
N ALA A 100 3.69 -5.48 -5.51
CA ALA A 100 3.99 -5.91 -4.15
C ALA A 100 2.74 -5.90 -3.24
N ALA A 101 1.94 -4.83 -3.30
CA ALA A 101 0.78 -4.62 -2.46
C ALA A 101 -0.26 -3.74 -3.18
N ASN A 102 -1.16 -4.36 -3.94
CA ASN A 102 -2.22 -3.64 -4.65
C ASN A 102 -3.25 -2.99 -3.70
N ASN A 103 -3.55 -3.67 -2.60
CA ASN A 103 -4.27 -3.11 -1.45
C ASN A 103 -3.25 -2.88 -0.32
N PRO A 104 -2.79 -1.63 -0.11
CA PRO A 104 -1.75 -1.35 0.87
C PRO A 104 -2.27 -1.29 2.32
N ALA A 105 -3.54 -1.60 2.57
CA ALA A 105 -4.14 -1.44 3.90
C ALA A 105 -3.43 -2.27 4.97
N LEU A 106 -3.09 -3.52 4.67
CA LEU A 106 -2.38 -4.37 5.63
C LEU A 106 -0.93 -3.91 5.85
N VAL A 107 -0.27 -3.36 4.83
CA VAL A 107 1.06 -2.75 4.95
C VAL A 107 1.00 -1.54 5.89
N ALA A 108 0.01 -0.66 5.68
CA ALA A 108 -0.21 0.52 6.52
C ALA A 108 -0.52 0.14 7.99
N ILE A 109 -1.41 -0.83 8.22
CA ILE A 109 -1.69 -1.35 9.56
C ILE A 109 -0.42 -1.89 10.22
N SER A 110 0.38 -2.67 9.48
CA SER A 110 1.61 -3.28 9.99
C SER A 110 2.65 -2.23 10.39
N GLU A 111 2.84 -1.20 9.55
CA GLU A 111 3.79 -0.13 9.83
C GLU A 111 3.37 0.71 11.04
N VAL A 112 2.10 1.11 11.11
CA VAL A 112 1.57 1.85 12.27
C VAL A 112 1.61 0.99 13.54
N THR A 113 1.33 -0.31 13.44
CA THR A 113 1.44 -1.26 14.56
C THR A 113 2.87 -1.29 15.10
N LYS A 114 3.86 -1.42 14.22
CA LYS A 114 5.28 -1.40 14.58
C LYS A 114 5.68 -0.11 15.28
N GLN A 115 5.19 1.04 14.81
CA GLN A 115 5.51 2.34 15.40
C GLN A 115 4.85 2.57 16.77
N ILE A 116 3.59 2.15 16.94
CA ILE A 116 2.81 2.45 18.16
C ILE A 116 3.00 1.38 19.23
N PHE A 117 2.96 0.11 18.85
CA PHE A 117 2.96 -1.02 19.79
C PHE A 117 4.36 -1.63 19.96
N GLY A 118 5.22 -1.53 18.95
CA GLY A 118 6.54 -2.17 18.99
C GLY A 118 6.40 -3.68 19.20
N GLU A 119 6.95 -4.18 20.30
CA GLU A 119 6.83 -5.60 20.71
C GLU A 119 5.60 -5.88 21.59
N ASN A 120 4.84 -4.85 21.98
CA ASN A 120 3.67 -5.04 22.83
C ASN A 120 2.51 -5.69 22.07
N PRO A 121 1.63 -6.43 22.76
CA PRO A 121 0.42 -6.97 22.16
C PRO A 121 -0.43 -5.88 21.49
N VAL A 122 -0.86 -6.17 20.27
CA VAL A 122 -1.66 -5.26 19.46
C VAL A 122 -3.12 -5.34 19.89
N ASP A 123 -3.72 -4.20 20.19
CA ASP A 123 -5.16 -4.12 20.46
C ASP A 123 -5.90 -3.57 19.25
N TYR A 124 -6.39 -4.48 18.38
CA TYR A 124 -7.13 -4.13 17.16
C TYR A 124 -8.44 -3.36 17.43
N ARG A 125 -9.00 -3.42 18.65
CA ARG A 125 -10.18 -2.60 19.04
C ARG A 125 -9.89 -1.11 19.02
N ARG A 126 -8.60 -0.72 19.07
CA ARG A 126 -8.16 0.68 19.01
C ARG A 126 -7.96 1.15 17.58
N PHE A 127 -7.98 0.29 16.58
CA PHE A 127 -7.81 0.71 15.19
C PHE A 127 -9.16 1.12 14.60
N LEU A 128 -9.14 2.14 13.75
CA LEU A 128 -10.21 2.48 12.82
C LEU A 128 -9.60 2.54 11.43
N VAL A 129 -10.01 1.65 10.54
CA VAL A 129 -9.39 1.48 9.22
C VAL A 129 -10.42 1.74 8.13
N ILE A 130 -10.12 2.70 7.27
CA ILE A 130 -10.86 2.94 6.03
C ILE A 130 -9.96 2.56 4.87
N SER A 131 -10.41 1.62 4.05
CA SER A 131 -9.72 1.18 2.84
C SER A 131 -10.57 1.51 1.63
N LEU A 132 -10.05 2.33 0.72
CA LEU A 132 -10.73 2.80 -0.47
C LEU A 132 -10.17 2.09 -1.69
N GLY A 133 -11.00 1.31 -2.37
CA GLY A 133 -10.60 0.68 -3.61
C GLY A 133 -11.02 1.45 -4.85
N THR A 134 -10.32 1.20 -5.96
CA THR A 134 -10.51 1.87 -7.25
C THR A 134 -11.60 1.23 -8.12
N GLY A 135 -12.37 0.30 -7.55
CA GLY A 135 -13.40 -0.46 -8.24
C GLY A 135 -12.85 -1.75 -8.86
N SER A 136 -13.74 -2.72 -9.06
CA SER A 136 -13.39 -3.97 -9.75
C SER A 136 -13.88 -3.89 -11.20
N PRO A 137 -13.14 -4.48 -12.16
CA PRO A 137 -13.67 -4.67 -13.50
C PRO A 137 -15.03 -5.37 -13.42
N LYS A 138 -15.96 -5.06 -14.33
CA LYS A 138 -17.20 -5.84 -14.46
C LYS A 138 -16.84 -7.32 -14.49
N VAL A 139 -17.41 -8.11 -13.59
CA VAL A 139 -17.41 -9.58 -13.64
C VAL A 139 -18.38 -10.03 -14.75
N GLU A 140 -18.35 -9.37 -15.90
CA GLU A 140 -18.89 -9.93 -17.13
C GLU A 140 -17.80 -10.86 -17.63
N GLU A 141 -17.93 -12.17 -17.42
CA GLU A 141 -17.28 -13.30 -18.12
C GLU A 141 -16.06 -13.00 -19.02
N LYS A 142 -15.10 -12.16 -18.59
CA LYS A 142 -14.07 -11.62 -19.49
C LYS A 142 -13.26 -12.75 -20.10
N TYR A 143 -13.02 -13.77 -19.27
CA TYR A 143 -12.27 -14.96 -19.62
C TYR A 143 -13.02 -16.18 -19.11
N SER A 144 -13.21 -17.17 -19.98
CA SER A 144 -13.66 -18.51 -19.58
C SER A 144 -12.49 -19.47 -19.55
N ALA A 145 -12.58 -20.53 -18.74
CA ALA A 145 -11.56 -21.58 -18.74
C ALA A 145 -11.32 -22.18 -20.13
N LYS A 146 -12.38 -22.34 -20.94
CA LYS A 146 -12.29 -22.83 -22.33
C LYS A 146 -11.50 -21.88 -23.25
N MET A 147 -11.60 -20.57 -23.03
CA MET A 147 -10.85 -19.55 -23.76
C MET A 147 -9.38 -19.55 -23.32
N ALA A 148 -9.14 -19.47 -22.01
CA ALA A 148 -7.80 -19.40 -21.43
C ALA A 148 -6.98 -20.69 -21.64
N ALA A 149 -7.62 -21.85 -21.76
CA ALA A 149 -6.95 -23.12 -22.09
C ALA A 149 -6.23 -23.10 -23.45
N LYS A 150 -6.60 -22.17 -24.35
CA LYS A 150 -5.96 -21.99 -25.65
C LYS A 150 -4.86 -20.92 -25.63
N TRP A 151 -4.66 -20.25 -24.50
CA TRP A 151 -3.68 -19.17 -24.40
C TRP A 151 -2.27 -19.74 -24.19
N GLY A 152 -1.33 -19.22 -24.97
CA GLY A 152 0.09 -19.24 -24.63
C GLY A 152 0.48 -18.02 -23.78
N VAL A 153 1.79 -17.81 -23.61
CA VAL A 153 2.34 -16.67 -22.83
C VAL A 153 1.77 -15.33 -23.29
N LEU A 154 1.68 -15.10 -24.61
CA LEU A 154 1.14 -13.86 -25.16
C LEU A 154 -0.34 -13.64 -24.82
N GLY A 155 -1.15 -14.71 -24.78
CA GLY A 155 -2.57 -14.61 -24.44
C GLY A 155 -2.78 -14.26 -22.96
N TRP A 156 -1.95 -14.80 -22.08
CA TRP A 156 -1.98 -14.44 -20.66
C TRP A 156 -1.53 -13.01 -20.39
N LEU A 157 -0.57 -12.49 -21.17
CA LEU A 157 -0.11 -11.12 -21.05
C LEU A 157 -1.03 -10.11 -21.73
N LEU A 158 -1.61 -10.46 -22.88
CA LEU A 158 -2.41 -9.58 -23.73
C LEU A 158 -3.57 -10.36 -24.35
N HIS A 159 -4.80 -10.02 -23.94
CA HIS A 159 -6.01 -10.59 -24.54
C HIS A 159 -7.11 -9.55 -24.65
N GLY A 160 -7.66 -9.36 -25.86
CA GLY A 160 -8.84 -8.51 -26.06
C GLY A 160 -8.68 -7.06 -25.56
N GLY A 161 -7.47 -6.50 -25.60
CA GLY A 161 -7.18 -5.16 -25.08
C GLY A 161 -7.05 -5.07 -23.55
N SER A 162 -7.05 -6.21 -22.85
CA SER A 162 -6.79 -6.33 -21.41
C SER A 162 -5.48 -7.08 -21.15
N THR A 163 -5.05 -7.09 -19.88
CA THR A 163 -3.83 -7.76 -19.40
C THR A 163 -4.21 -8.84 -18.37
N PRO A 164 -4.71 -10.01 -18.81
CA PRO A 164 -5.40 -10.97 -17.94
C PRO A 164 -4.62 -11.38 -16.69
N LEU A 165 -3.32 -11.61 -16.85
CA LEU A 165 -2.46 -12.00 -15.73
C LEU A 165 -2.35 -10.88 -14.68
N VAL A 166 -2.18 -9.63 -15.13
CA VAL A 166 -2.10 -8.46 -14.24
C VAL A 166 -3.44 -8.27 -13.55
N ASP A 167 -4.55 -8.25 -14.29
CA ASP A 167 -5.92 -8.12 -13.76
C ASP A 167 -6.18 -9.13 -12.62
N VAL A 168 -5.87 -10.42 -12.86
CA VAL A 168 -6.11 -11.50 -11.89
C VAL A 168 -5.26 -11.31 -10.64
N PHE A 169 -3.95 -11.06 -10.76
CA PHE A 169 -3.09 -10.87 -9.60
C PHE A 169 -3.44 -9.62 -8.80
N THR A 170 -3.70 -8.51 -9.48
CA THR A 170 -4.10 -7.24 -8.88
C THR A 170 -5.41 -7.39 -8.10
N GLN A 171 -6.43 -8.01 -8.70
CA GLN A 171 -7.73 -8.22 -8.05
C GLN A 171 -7.62 -9.22 -6.89
N ALA A 172 -6.97 -10.39 -7.11
CA ALA A 172 -6.81 -11.39 -6.07
C ALA A 172 -6.02 -10.86 -4.87
N SER A 173 -4.98 -10.04 -5.11
CA SER A 173 -4.22 -9.37 -4.05
C SER A 173 -5.11 -8.46 -3.20
N ALA A 174 -5.97 -7.65 -3.85
CA ALA A 174 -6.90 -6.78 -3.13
C ALA A 174 -7.93 -7.55 -2.30
N ASP A 175 -8.54 -8.60 -2.88
CA ASP A 175 -9.53 -9.44 -2.23
C ASP A 175 -8.93 -10.21 -1.04
N MET A 176 -7.71 -10.74 -1.18
CA MET A 176 -7.02 -11.43 -0.10
C MET A 176 -6.66 -10.52 1.08
N VAL A 177 -6.24 -9.28 0.81
CA VAL A 177 -5.96 -8.30 1.88
C VAL A 177 -7.24 -7.91 2.61
N ASP A 178 -8.33 -7.66 1.88
CA ASP A 178 -9.66 -7.36 2.46
C ASP A 178 -10.14 -8.53 3.34
N PHE A 179 -10.02 -9.76 2.86
CA PHE A 179 -10.33 -10.96 3.64
C PHE A 179 -9.49 -11.06 4.93
N HIS A 180 -8.17 -10.89 4.84
CA HIS A 180 -7.29 -10.97 6.02
C HIS A 180 -7.63 -9.92 7.07
N ILE A 181 -7.82 -8.65 6.67
CA ILE A 181 -8.17 -7.58 7.60
C ILE A 181 -9.53 -7.85 8.22
N SER A 182 -10.52 -8.26 7.41
CA SER A 182 -11.85 -8.62 7.89
C SER A 182 -11.80 -9.71 8.96
N VAL A 183 -11.05 -10.79 8.73
CA VAL A 183 -10.89 -11.89 9.70
C VAL A 183 -10.20 -11.41 10.98
N ILE A 184 -9.14 -10.61 10.87
CA ILE A 184 -8.44 -10.05 12.04
C ILE A 184 -9.39 -9.22 12.90
N PHE A 185 -10.14 -8.29 12.30
CA PHE A 185 -11.02 -7.39 13.03
C PHE A 185 -12.26 -8.12 13.59
N GLN A 186 -12.85 -9.05 12.86
CA GLN A 186 -13.94 -9.90 13.36
C GLN A 186 -13.49 -10.76 14.54
N GLY A 187 -12.31 -11.39 14.45
CA GLY A 187 -11.74 -12.21 15.51
C GLY A 187 -11.49 -11.44 16.82
N HIS A 188 -11.32 -10.12 16.74
CA HIS A 188 -11.15 -9.22 17.88
C HIS A 188 -12.45 -8.47 18.26
N GLN A 189 -13.62 -8.94 17.80
CA GLN A 189 -14.92 -8.30 18.07
C GLN A 189 -14.96 -6.81 17.68
N SER A 190 -14.24 -6.46 16.62
CA SER A 190 -14.04 -5.09 16.13
C SER A 190 -14.40 -4.95 14.65
N GLY A 191 -15.31 -5.79 14.14
CA GLY A 191 -15.66 -5.82 12.72
C GLY A 191 -16.07 -4.45 12.16
N ASP A 192 -16.80 -3.66 12.95
CA ASP A 192 -17.26 -2.31 12.56
C ASP A 192 -16.15 -1.27 12.45
N ASN A 193 -14.95 -1.58 12.93
CA ASN A 193 -13.79 -0.69 12.86
C ASN A 193 -13.04 -0.80 11.53
N TYR A 194 -13.38 -1.77 10.67
CA TYR A 194 -12.83 -1.88 9.32
C TYR A 194 -13.91 -1.62 8.28
N LEU A 195 -13.72 -0.58 7.48
CA LEU A 195 -14.60 -0.24 6.37
C LEU A 195 -13.82 -0.29 5.05
N ARG A 196 -14.18 -1.25 4.20
CA ARG A 196 -13.76 -1.30 2.81
C ARG A 196 -14.82 -0.66 1.92
N ILE A 197 -14.45 0.38 1.19
CA ILE A 197 -15.31 1.00 0.17
C ILE A 197 -14.80 0.55 -1.21
N GLN A 198 -15.55 -0.33 -1.85
CA GLN A 198 -15.22 -0.90 -3.16
C GLN A 198 -16.44 -0.80 -4.07
N VAL A 199 -16.26 -0.20 -5.25
CA VAL A 199 -17.32 -0.18 -6.27
C VAL A 199 -17.28 -1.49 -7.08
N SER A 200 -18.34 -2.28 -7.00
CA SER A 200 -18.60 -3.36 -7.95
C SER A 200 -19.58 -2.87 -9.03
N ARG A 201 -19.19 -2.92 -10.31
CA ARG A 201 -20.11 -2.60 -11.41
C ARG A 201 -21.01 -3.81 -11.69
N SER A 202 -21.99 -4.06 -10.82
CA SER A 202 -23.00 -5.12 -11.00
C SER A 202 -24.40 -4.62 -11.40
N PHE A 203 -24.62 -3.30 -11.51
CA PHE A 203 -25.97 -2.74 -11.72
C PHE A 203 -26.01 -1.50 -12.63
N VAL A 204 -25.51 -1.60 -13.85
CA VAL A 204 -25.96 -0.68 -14.92
C VAL A 204 -26.36 -1.56 -16.10
N SER A 205 -27.66 -1.84 -16.17
CA SER A 205 -28.32 -2.25 -17.41
C SER A 205 -28.48 -0.98 -18.23
N ASP A 206 -27.78 -0.93 -19.37
CA ASP A 206 -28.15 -0.02 -20.46
C ASP A 206 -29.30 -0.66 -21.26
#